data_AF-A0A366LN01-F1
#
_entry.id   AF-A0A366LN01-F1
#
_cell.length_a   1.000
_cell.length_b   1.000
_cell.length_c   1.000
_cell.angle_alpha   90.00
_cell.angle_beta   90.00
_cell.angle_gamma   90.00
#
_symmetry.space_group_name_H-M   'P 1'
#
loop_
_entity.id
_entity.type
_entity.pdbx_description
1 polymer ?
#
loop_
_entity_poly.entity_id
_entity_poly.type
_entity_poly.pdbx_seq_one_letter_code
_entity_poly.pdbx_strand_id
1 'polypeptide(L)' 'VRHALAARGQAKMDGLYAGRPAVPTGKLILDALAGIRLIPGTGQSPPIIPHPTDLQLDLLDLLDIDPRDLR' A
#
# COMPACT_ATOMS: atom_id res chain seq x y z
N VAL A 1 5.05 0.34 -10.58
CA VAL A 1 5.89 -0.26 -9.50
C VAL A 1 7.30 -0.66 -9.93
N ARG A 2 7.60 -1.85 -10.48
CA ARG A 2 9.01 -2.27 -10.72
C ARG A 2 9.85 -1.27 -11.54
N HIS A 3 9.27 -0.70 -12.59
CA HIS A 3 9.94 0.34 -13.38
C HIS A 3 10.20 1.62 -12.58
N ALA A 4 9.19 2.12 -11.85
CA ALA A 4 9.32 3.29 -10.98
C ALA A 4 10.35 3.07 -9.86
N LEU A 5 10.39 1.87 -9.29
CA LEU A 5 11.37 1.49 -8.27
C LEU A 5 12.80 1.45 -8.84
N ALA A 6 12.97 0.93 -10.06
CA ALA A 6 14.25 0.95 -10.75
C ALA A 6 14.74 2.38 -11.03
N ALA A 7 13.85 3.32 -11.34
CA ALA A 7 14.19 4.74 -11.48
C ALA A 7 14.68 5.37 -10.16
N ARG A 8 14.31 4.79 -9.01
CA ARG A 8 14.85 5.15 -7.68
C ARG A 8 16.16 4.41 -7.34
N GLY A 9 16.73 3.65 -8.27
CA GLY A 9 17.92 2.83 -8.04
C GLY A 9 17.67 1.60 -7.15
N GLN A 10 16.43 1.15 -7.04
CA GLN A 10 16.03 0.06 -6.15
C GLN A 10 15.42 -1.11 -6.94
N ALA A 11 15.62 -2.34 -6.45
CA ALA A 11 15.00 -3.55 -7.01
C ALA A 11 13.98 -4.19 -6.05
N LYS A 12 14.01 -3.80 -4.77
CA LYS A 12 13.16 -4.32 -3.70
C LYS A 12 12.56 -3.15 -2.93
N MET A 13 11.35 -3.35 -2.41
CA MET A 13 10.71 -2.43 -1.48
C MET A 13 10.86 -2.96 -0.07
N ASP A 14 11.24 -2.08 0.85
CA ASP A 14 11.38 -2.39 2.26
C ASP A 14 10.02 -2.72 2.88
N GLY A 15 9.98 -3.63 3.85
CA GLY A 15 8.75 -4.01 4.55
C GLY A 15 7.75 -4.87 3.76
N LEU A 16 7.93 -5.02 2.44
CA LEU A 16 6.91 -5.60 1.55
C LEU A 16 6.59 -7.08 1.81
N TYR A 17 7.51 -7.85 2.42
CA TYR A 17 7.24 -9.24 2.79
C TYR A 17 7.68 -9.53 4.22
N ALA A 18 6.71 -9.72 5.12
CA ALA A 18 6.96 -10.01 6.53
C ALA A 18 7.95 -9.01 7.18
N GLY A 19 7.82 -7.72 6.84
CA GLY A 19 8.70 -6.66 7.33
C GLY A 19 10.09 -6.60 6.66
N ARG A 20 10.34 -7.45 5.64
CA ARG A 20 11.63 -7.54 4.95
C ARG A 20 11.56 -6.98 3.52
N PRO A 21 12.70 -6.56 2.95
CA PRO A 21 12.74 -6.10 1.57
C PRO A 21 12.39 -7.21 0.59
N ALA A 22 11.46 -6.95 -0.33
CA ALA A 22 11.03 -7.91 -1.34
C ALA A 22 10.81 -7.28 -2.72
N VAL A 23 10.95 -8.11 -3.77
CA VAL A 23 10.63 -7.69 -5.14
C VAL A 23 9.11 -7.53 -5.25
N PRO A 24 8.60 -6.39 -5.74
CA PRO A 24 7.16 -6.15 -5.78
C PRO A 24 6.50 -6.98 -6.89
N THR A 25 5.91 -8.09 -6.47
CA THR A 25 5.03 -8.91 -7.30
C THR A 25 3.59 -8.41 -7.18
N GLY A 26 2.74 -8.72 -8.16
CA GLY A 26 1.33 -8.33 -8.12
C GLY A 26 0.62 -8.77 -6.84
N LYS A 27 0.90 -9.99 -6.36
CA LYS A 27 0.37 -10.50 -5.09
C LYS A 27 0.80 -9.63 -3.91
N LEU A 28 2.10 -9.36 -3.75
CA LEU A 28 2.60 -8.59 -2.60
C LEU A 28 2.06 -7.15 -2.59
N ILE A 29 1.94 -6.54 -3.76
CA ILE A 29 1.36 -5.20 -3.90
C ILE A 29 -0.12 -5.22 -3.44
N LEU A 30 -0.92 -6.17 -3.95
CA LEU A 30 -2.33 -6.27 -3.59
C LEU A 30 -2.53 -6.60 -2.11
N ASP A 31 -1.75 -7.54 -1.57
CA ASP A 31 -1.79 -7.92 -0.15
C ASP A 31 -1.48 -6.70 0.74
N ALA A 32 -0.46 -5.89 0.38
CA ALA A 32 -0.11 -4.69 1.13
C ALA A 32 -1.21 -3.60 1.06
N LEU A 33 -1.85 -3.42 -0.10
CA LEU A 33 -2.91 -2.42 -0.31
C LEU A 33 -4.28 -2.86 0.20
N ALA A 34 -4.52 -4.16 0.42
CA ALA A 34 -5.82 -4.69 0.85
C ALA A 34 -6.29 -4.18 2.23
N GLY A 35 -5.39 -3.59 3.01
CA GLY A 35 -5.71 -2.91 4.27
C GLY A 35 -6.33 -1.52 4.09
N ILE A 36 -6.21 -0.91 2.91
CA ILE A 36 -6.80 0.40 2.60
C ILE A 36 -8.27 0.21 2.25
N ARG A 37 -9.10 0.06 3.28
CA ARG A 37 -10.55 -0.08 3.16
C ARG A 37 -11.26 0.47 4.38
N LEU A 38 -12.54 0.83 4.21
CA LEU A 38 -13.41 1.11 5.33
C LEU A 38 -13.44 -0.11 6.25
N ILE A 39 -13.12 0.09 7.53
CA ILE A 39 -13.35 -0.90 8.58
C ILE A 39 -14.77 -0.63 9.11
N PRO A 40 -15.72 -1.57 8.92
CA PRO A 40 -17.08 -1.39 9.41
C PRO A 40 -17.12 -1.20 10.92
N GLY A 41 -18.00 -0.33 11.38
CA GLY A 41 -18.29 -0.20 12.80
C GLY A 41 -18.98 -1.45 13.35
N THR A 42 -18.80 -1.73 14.64
CA THR A 42 -19.45 -2.85 15.33
C THR A 42 -19.99 -2.38 16.68
N GLY A 43 -21.29 -2.59 16.94
CA GLY A 43 -21.92 -2.14 18.18
C GLY A 43 -21.83 -0.62 18.36
N GLN A 44 -21.10 -0.18 19.40
CA GLN A 44 -20.86 1.25 19.68
C GLN A 44 -19.60 1.80 18.99
N SER A 45 -18.82 0.97 18.29
CA SER A 45 -17.63 1.42 17.57
C SER A 45 -18.02 2.00 16.21
N PRO A 46 -17.70 3.27 15.92
CA PRO A 46 -18.00 3.87 14.62
C PRO A 46 -17.14 3.24 13.51
N PRO A 47 -17.60 3.29 12.24
CA PRO A 47 -16.76 2.90 11.11
C PRO A 47 -15.56 3.84 10.97
N ILE A 48 -14.41 3.29 10.58
CA ILE A 48 -13.17 4.06 10.43
C ILE A 48 -12.52 3.81 9.07
N ILE A 49 -11.94 4.86 8.51
CA ILE A 49 -10.99 4.75 7.39
C ILE A 49 -9.59 4.80 8.02
N PRO A 50 -8.84 3.69 8.00
CA PRO A 50 -7.50 3.67 8.57
C PRO A 50 -6.58 4.59 7.76
N HIS A 51 -5.67 5.26 8.46
CA HIS A 51 -4.58 5.97 7.79
C HIS A 51 -3.67 4.92 7.12
N PRO A 52 -3.26 5.13 5.86
CA PRO A 52 -2.33 4.23 5.20
C PRO A 52 -1.00 4.13 5.97
N THR A 53 -0.40 2.95 5.97
CA THR A 53 0.96 2.74 6.51
C THR A 53 2.00 3.37 5.58
N ASP A 54 3.23 3.59 6.07
CA ASP A 54 4.32 4.12 5.23
C ASP A 54 4.57 3.27 3.97
N LEU A 55 4.49 1.94 4.10
CA LEU A 55 4.57 1.02 2.97
C LEU A 55 3.45 1.24 1.95
N GLN A 56 2.22 1.48 2.43
CA GLN A 56 1.08 1.74 1.57
C GLN A 56 1.20 3.09 0.87
N LEU A 57 1.67 4.13 1.56
CA LEU A 57 1.94 5.44 0.96
C LEU A 57 3.02 5.36 -0.13
N ASP A 58 4.12 4.66 0.14
CA ASP A 58 5.19 4.47 -0.85
C ASP A 58 4.70 3.65 -2.06
N LEU A 59 3.85 2.64 -1.85
CA LEU A 59 3.21 1.90 -2.94
C LEU A 59 2.29 2.76 -3.79
N LEU A 60 1.47 3.61 -3.17
CA LEU A 60 0.55 4.52 -3.88
C LEU A 60 1.33 5.54 -4.72
N ASP A 61 2.43 6.08 -4.18
CA ASP A 61 3.33 6.99 -4.89
C ASP A 61 4.03 6.29 -6.08
N LEU A 62 4.51 5.06 -5.91
CA LEU A 62 5.08 4.24 -7.00
C LEU A 62 4.06 3.81 -8.07
N LEU A 63 2.76 3.88 -7.74
CA LEU A 63 1.66 3.59 -8.63
C LEU A 63 1.09 4.85 -9.28
N ASP A 64 1.48 6.04 -8.82
CA ASP A 64 0.91 7.33 -9.22
C ASP A 64 -0.62 7.37 -9.00
N ILE A 65 -1.07 6.91 -7.82
CA ILE A 65 -2.49 6.86 -7.43
C ILE A 65 -2.72 7.73 -6.21
N ASP A 66 -3.58 8.76 -6.33
CA ASP A 66 -4.21 9.41 -5.18
C ASP A 66 -5.53 8.70 -4.85
N PRO A 67 -5.63 7.99 -3.71
CA PRO A 67 -6.85 7.27 -3.35
C PRO A 67 -8.05 8.20 -3.06
N ARG A 68 -7.84 9.52 -2.95
CA ARG A 68 -8.89 10.52 -2.79
C ARG A 68 -9.45 10.99 -4.14
N ASP A 69 -8.74 10.75 -5.24
CA ASP A 69 -9.15 11.12 -6.60
C ASP A 69 -9.84 9.96 -7.33
N LEU A 70 -10.82 9.36 -6.66
CA LEU A 70 -11.72 8.40 -7.30
C LEU A 70 -12.82 9.19 -8.02
N ARG A 71 -12.60 9.46 -9.30
CA ARG A 71 -13.63 9.93 -10.24
C ARG A 71 -14.56 8.80 -10.67
#